data_AF-A0A966UR12-F1
#
_entry.id   AF-A0A966UR12-F1
#
_cell.length_a   1.000
_cell.length_b   1.000
_cell.length_c   1.000
_cell.angle_alpha   90.00
_cell.angle_beta   90.00
_cell.angle_gamma   90.00
#
_symmetry.space_group_name_H-M   'P 1'
#
loop_
_entity.id
_entity.type
_entity.pdbx_description
1 polymer ?
#
loop_
_entity_poly.entity_id
_entity_poly.type
_entity_poly.pdbx_seq_one_letter_code
_entity_poly.pdbx_strand_id
1 'polypeptide(L)' 'MKLVPHGSNQNVLIFDNGIKVLFSYQTPVAAFHPIKGWLRTDKKFSNTTSKHINKWLAGLNASTISQSFLDNLVVG' A
#
# COMPACT_ATOMS: atom_id res chain seq x y z
N MET A 1 3.29 3.22 -15.38
CA MET A 1 3.35 3.59 -13.94
C MET A 1 2.96 5.06 -13.74
N LYS A 2 2.01 5.34 -12.84
CA LYS A 2 1.58 6.71 -12.49
C LYS A 2 1.61 6.90 -10.98
N LEU A 3 2.27 7.96 -10.52
CA LEU A 3 2.25 8.36 -9.11
C LEU A 3 1.13 9.37 -8.87
N VAL A 4 0.24 9.06 -7.93
CA VAL A 4 -0.90 9.90 -7.57
C VAL A 4 -0.73 10.32 -6.11
N PRO A 5 -0.63 11.62 -5.81
CA PRO A 5 -0.64 12.08 -4.42
C PRO A 5 -2.03 11.84 -3.83
N HIS A 6 -2.08 11.08 -2.73
CA HIS A 6 -3.32 10.75 -2.04
C HIS A 6 -3.57 11.60 -0.80
N GLY A 7 -2.51 12.18 -0.23
CA GLY A 7 -2.58 13.11 0.90
C GLY A 7 -1.19 13.50 1.37
N SER A 8 -1.10 14.22 2.49
CA SER A 8 0.19 14.58 3.08
C SER A 8 1.00 13.32 3.39
N ASN A 9 2.16 13.18 2.74
CA ASN A 9 3.08 12.04 2.86
C ASN A 9 2.48 10.69 2.46
N GLN A 10 1.47 10.68 1.57
CA GLN A 10 0.89 9.46 1.01
C GLN A 10 0.86 9.54 -0.51
N ASN A 11 1.56 8.62 -1.16
CA ASN A 11 1.57 8.49 -2.62
C ASN A 11 1.01 7.13 -2.99
N VAL A 12 0.25 7.06 -4.08
CA VAL A 12 -0.24 5.80 -4.64
C VAL A 12 0.43 5.60 -5.99
N LEU A 13 1.13 4.49 -6.14
CA LEU A 13 1.69 4.04 -7.40
C LEU A 13 0.68 3.12 -8.07
N ILE A 14 0.22 3.53 -9.26
CA ILE A 14 -0.69 2.74 -10.09
C ILE A 14 0.12 2.13 -11.22
N PHE A 15 0.12 0.81 -11.28
CA PHE A 15 0.74 0.02 -12.33
C PHE A 15 -0.27 -0.25 -13.44
N ASP A 16 0.22 -0.42 -14.66
CA ASP A 16 -0.62 -0.60 -15.86
C ASP A 16 -1.36 -1.95 -15.85
N ASN A 17 -0.91 -2.90 -15.03
CA ASN A 17 -1.58 -4.18 -14.74
C ASN A 17 -2.73 -4.08 -13.72
N GLY A 18 -3.08 -2.87 -13.25
CA GLY A 18 -4.15 -2.64 -12.28
C GLY A 18 -3.75 -2.80 -10.82
N ILE A 19 -2.48 -3.11 -10.52
CA ILE A 19 -1.95 -3.08 -9.16
C ILE A 19 -1.85 -1.63 -8.69
N LYS A 20 -2.23 -1.38 -7.43
CA LYS A 20 -2.06 -0.08 -6.78
C LYS A 20 -1.27 -0.25 -5.50
N VAL A 21 -0.17 0.47 -5.32
CA VAL A 21 0.65 0.38 -4.10
C VAL A 21 0.59 1.71 -3.37
N LEU A 22 0.24 1.67 -2.09
CA LEU A 22 0.25 2.81 -1.20
C LEU A 22 1.62 2.94 -0.55
N PHE A 23 2.24 4.09 -0.76
CA PHE A 23 3.46 4.53 -0.12
C PHE A 23 3.14 5.53 0.97
N SER A 24 3.63 5.24 2.17
CA SER A 24 3.70 6.19 3.26
C SER A 24 5.12 6.72 3.31
N TYR A 25 5.30 8.02 3.11
CA TYR A 25 6.60 8.64 2.83
C TYR A 25 7.27 8.00 1.60
N GLN A 26 8.20 7.07 1.81
CA GLN A 26 8.93 6.35 0.75
C GLN A 26 8.87 4.83 0.90
N THR A 27 8.05 4.33 1.82
CA THR A 27 7.94 2.89 2.11
C THR A 27 6.59 2.36 1.65
N PRO A 28 6.54 1.23 0.92
CA PRO A 28 5.28 0.61 0.55
C PRO A 28 4.66 -0.04 1.79
N VAL A 29 3.45 0.36 2.16
CA VAL A 29 2.81 -0.06 3.41
C VAL A 29 1.51 -0.82 3.19
N ALA A 30 0.90 -0.64 2.02
CA ALA A 30 -0.27 -1.39 1.58
C ALA A 30 -0.26 -1.49 0.05
N ALA A 31 -0.98 -2.48 -0.48
CA ALA A 31 -1.18 -2.63 -1.90
C ALA A 31 -2.59 -3.14 -2.20
N PHE A 32 -3.03 -2.96 -3.42
CA PHE A 32 -4.21 -3.58 -4.00
C PHE A 32 -3.75 -4.38 -5.20
N HIS A 33 -4.06 -5.66 -5.19
CA HIS A 33 -3.79 -6.56 -6.28
C HIS A 33 -5.12 -6.99 -6.90
N PRO A 34 -5.30 -6.95 -8.23
CA PRO A 34 -6.56 -7.32 -8.87
C PRO A 34 -7.02 -8.76 -8.60
N ILE A 35 -6.10 -9.67 -8.27
CA ILE A 35 -6.37 -11.09 -7.99
C ILE A 35 -6.46 -11.36 -6.49
N LYS A 36 -5.54 -10.80 -5.68
CA LYS A 36 -5.48 -11.05 -4.23
C LYS A 36 -6.34 -10.08 -3.40
N GLY A 37 -6.81 -8.99 -4.00
CA GLY A 37 -7.54 -7.93 -3.31
C GLY A 37 -6.64 -6.97 -2.53
N TRP A 38 -7.13 -6.47 -1.41
CA TRP A 38 -6.43 -5.52 -0.56
C TRP A 38 -5.40 -6.20 0.31
N LEU A 39 -4.20 -5.65 0.35
CA LEU A 39 -3.04 -6.18 1.05
C LEU A 39 -2.47 -5.09 1.96
N ARG A 40 -2.06 -5.46 3.17
CA ARG A 40 -1.39 -4.57 4.11
C ARG A 40 -0.17 -5.24 4.72
N THR A 41 0.83 -4.44 5.04
CA THR A 41 2.01 -4.90 5.79
C THR A 41 1.62 -5.48 7.16
N ASP A 42 2.34 -6.51 7.59
CA ASP A 42 2.34 -7.04 8.96
C ASP A 42 3.17 -6.19 9.91
N LYS A 43 4.09 -5.38 9.38
CA LYS A 43 5.01 -4.56 10.15
C LYS A 43 4.33 -3.29 10.66
N LYS A 44 4.43 -3.06 11.97
CA LYS A 44 4.01 -1.80 12.58
C LYS A 44 5.12 -0.76 12.45
N PHE A 45 4.92 0.23 11.60
CA PHE A 45 5.86 1.34 11.40
C PHE A 45 5.66 2.45 12.44
N SER A 46 4.55 3.19 12.31
CA SER A 46 4.21 4.31 13.18
C SER A 46 2.69 4.47 13.25
N ASN A 47 2.19 5.18 14.27
CA ASN A 47 0.76 5.47 14.38
C ASN A 47 0.23 6.27 13.17
N THR A 48 1.05 7.15 12.57
CA THR A 48 0.67 7.87 11.34
C THR A 48 0.51 6.92 10.17
N THR A 49 1.44 5.98 9.99
CA THR A 49 1.36 4.95 8.93
C THR A 49 0.15 4.04 9.11
N SER A 50 -0.15 3.61 10.35
CA SER A 50 -1.35 2.82 10.61
C SER A 50 -2.63 3.58 10.25
N LYS A 51 -2.70 4.89 10.52
CA LYS A 51 -3.81 5.75 10.08
C LYS A 51 -3.89 5.84 8.55
N HIS A 52 -2.76 5.92 7.85
CA HIS A 52 -2.71 5.95 6.39
C HIS A 52 -3.29 4.67 5.79
N ILE A 53 -2.85 3.50 6.28
CA ILE A 53 -3.36 2.19 5.85
C ILE A 53 -4.85 2.07 6.14
N ASN A 54 -5.29 2.43 7.36
CA ASN A 54 -6.71 2.35 7.73
C ASN A 54 -7.58 3.27 6.86
N LYS A 55 -7.10 4.47 6.53
CA LYS A 55 -7.79 5.40 5.63
C LYS A 55 -7.88 4.85 4.21
N TRP A 56 -6.80 4.25 3.72
CA TRP A 56 -6.75 3.60 2.41
C TRP A 56 -7.70 2.43 2.31
N LEU A 57 -7.76 1.60 3.36
CA LEU A 57 -8.66 0.46 3.41
C LEU A 57 -10.11 0.87 3.67
N ALA A 58 -10.38 2.01 4.32
CA ALA A 58 -11.72 2.51 4.62
C ALA A 58 -12.69 1.46 5.21
N GLY A 59 -12.15 0.51 6.00
CA GLY A 59 -12.92 -0.61 6.58
C GLY A 59 -13.02 -1.88 5.73
N LEU A 60 -12.36 -1.91 4.57
CA LEU A 60 -12.26 -3.11 3.73
C LEU A 60 -11.35 -4.17 4.37
N ASN A 61 -11.70 -5.44 4.15
CA ASN A 61 -10.89 -6.57 4.57
C ASN A 61 -9.61 -6.63 3.73
N ALA A 62 -8.47 -6.42 4.38
CA ALA A 62 -7.15 -6.57 3.77
C ALA A 62 -6.41 -7.77 4.36
N SER A 63 -5.78 -8.55 3.50
CA SER A 63 -4.87 -9.61 3.93
C SER A 63 -3.58 -8.99 4.46
N THR A 64 -3.17 -9.43 5.63
CA THR A 64 -1.87 -9.09 6.20
C THR A 64 -0.79 -9.92 5.49
N ILE A 65 0.20 -9.25 4.91
CA ILE A 65 1.33 -9.85 4.18
C ILE A 65 2.65 -9.30 4.73
N SER A 66 3.74 -10.02 4.48
CA SER A 66 5.06 -9.56 4.88
C SER A 66 5.48 -8.31 4.12
N GLN A 67 6.23 -7.43 4.79
CA GLN A 67 6.81 -6.24 4.16
C GLN A 67 7.62 -6.59 2.89
N SER A 68 8.37 -7.68 2.91
CA SER A 68 9.17 -8.12 1.76
C SER A 68 8.33 -8.39 0.51
N PHE A 69 7.07 -8.83 0.67
CA PHE A 69 6.16 -9.01 -0.46
C PHE A 69 5.79 -7.67 -1.10
N LEU A 70 5.56 -6.64 -0.29
CA LEU A 70 5.30 -5.29 -0.77
C LEU A 70 6.53 -4.68 -1.44
N ASP A 71 7.72 -4.90 -0.89
CA ASP A 71 8.97 -4.39 -1.47
C ASP A 71 9.22 -5.03 -2.85
N ASN A 72 9.03 -6.34 -2.98
CA ASN A 72 9.16 -7.06 -4.25
C ASN A 72 8.13 -6.62 -5.31
N LEU A 73 6.94 -6.17 -4.91
CA LEU A 73 5.93 -5.64 -5.84
C LEU A 73 6.36 -4.32 -6.50
N VAL A 74 7.30 -3.60 -5.89
CA VAL A 74 7.74 -2.27 -6.33
C VAL A 74 9.04 -2.35 -7.13
N VAL A 75 9.91 -3.30 -6.78
CA VAL A 75 11.24 -3.50 -7.39
C VAL A 75 11.17 -4.36 -8.67
N GLY A 76 10.01 -4.95 -8.95
CA GLY A 76 9.78 -5.82 -10.13
C GLY A 76 10.17 -5.21 -11.46
#